data_AF-A0A955XL85-F1
#
_entry.id   AF-A0A955XL85-F1
#
_cell.length_a   1.000
_cell.length_b   1.000
_cell.length_c   1.000
_cell.angle_alpha   90.00
_cell.angle_beta   90.00
_cell.angle_gamma   90.00
#
_symmetry.space_group_name_H-M   'P 1'
#
loop_
_entity.id
_entity.type
_entity.pdbx_description
1 polymer ?
#
loop_
_entity_poly.entity_id
_entity_poly.type
_entity_poly.pdbx_seq_one_letter_code
_entity_poly.pdbx_strand_id
1 'polypeptide(L)'
;LGRQAVTDGPMVSIMTAGMMALAVGLFRVDEDEDASPLLYWATLGFFLLVVAAQLWTILPMDRSPDVVRPYPGERGFPFNLQWWLSEVFTVGRGKGIAVVAALLPLGVWAGWRVARQRRRRMLYIYLFYICCGLTIPAKGWLGLAPMGGAILGYLIVTGEWKVLSWVDVPTGLLVVFMCGHPWVVAMLGGHHPAWYDRFIIHDHIKRLTSGVHSIDDGAFEYFFRWIGYGLFPWIGLLPGAIARSLGGLRKSAEGYTRAQKFELLVFLWAIFGFFLFTKSSTKFHHYIFPVIPPLAILCAIFLEDVLERRGRNLGIFLGAGAGIVLWVGQDLFRMPAAYGQGSQNLVNLFTYKYDREWPQFTGAGALEKLQGDALAQAVADNEWLQMLANGLGWMTLLGLVGFLLMAFFRDWKRNYGAAVLGIAGVWCGWWCLQTYLPEVSVHWSQKGMWDAYYAHCTKFGPDEQAEYERHMLLQVNRIPSKPAMFPRERCVEPIVAFRTNWRGEAFYSANTVIPTIETKYLEPFLKQWGNDKPFYLFTEKSRVKSELEPTLPKHLKGQYETVFGHNLKFVLLRIEKGKGAEPGDEDGPVEDSPGEVSGGGE
;
A
#
# COMPACT_ATOMS: atom_id res chain seq x y z
N LEU A 1 3.27 3.84 11.26
CA LEU A 1 3.95 4.59 10.16
C LEU A 1 3.78 3.85 8.81
N GLY A 2 2.78 2.96 8.66
CA GLY A 2 2.50 2.24 7.40
C GLY A 2 1.67 3.00 6.32
N ARG A 3 1.63 4.34 6.31
CA ARG A 3 0.67 5.10 5.48
C ARG A 3 1.05 5.37 4.03
N GLN A 4 2.14 4.83 3.48
CA GLN A 4 2.67 5.34 2.21
C GLN A 4 2.98 4.32 1.12
N ALA A 5 2.60 3.06 1.30
CA ALA A 5 2.88 2.06 0.27
C ALA A 5 1.64 1.35 -0.30
N VAL A 6 0.48 1.56 0.32
CA VAL A 6 -0.82 1.23 -0.29
C VAL A 6 -1.39 2.46 -1.04
N THR A 7 -0.68 3.59 -1.07
CA THR A 7 -1.20 4.85 -1.66
C THR A 7 -1.22 4.85 -3.19
N ASP A 8 -0.39 4.02 -3.83
CA ASP A 8 -0.22 4.06 -5.28
C ASP A 8 -1.13 3.07 -6.00
N GLY A 9 -1.55 2.01 -5.30
CA GLY A 9 -2.41 0.96 -5.82
C GLY A 9 -3.68 1.50 -6.50
N PRO A 10 -4.50 2.32 -5.81
CA PRO A 10 -5.69 2.89 -6.41
C PRO A 10 -5.40 3.64 -7.72
N MET A 11 -4.37 4.48 -7.74
CA MET A 11 -3.97 5.22 -8.94
C MET A 11 -3.55 4.27 -10.07
N VAL A 12 -2.70 3.26 -9.79
CA VAL A 12 -2.21 2.31 -10.80
C VAL A 12 -3.35 1.44 -11.33
N SER A 13 -4.28 0.99 -10.49
CA SER A 13 -5.46 0.22 -10.90
C SER A 13 -6.38 1.05 -11.81
N ILE A 14 -6.69 2.30 -11.41
CA ILE A 14 -7.52 3.22 -12.21
C ILE A 14 -6.85 3.52 -13.55
N MET A 15 -5.55 3.82 -13.54
CA MET A 15 -4.76 4.09 -14.73
C MET A 15 -4.75 2.87 -15.67
N THR A 16 -4.53 1.67 -15.13
CA THR A 16 -4.52 0.43 -15.92
C THR A 16 -5.88 0.16 -16.55
N ALA A 17 -6.96 0.29 -15.77
CA ALA A 17 -8.33 0.14 -16.29
C ALA A 17 -8.62 1.18 -17.40
N GLY A 18 -8.21 2.44 -17.20
CA GLY A 18 -8.35 3.50 -18.19
C GLY A 18 -7.58 3.21 -19.46
N MET A 19 -6.29 2.87 -19.37
CA MET A 19 -5.45 2.55 -20.53
C MET A 19 -5.96 1.33 -21.31
N MET A 20 -6.52 0.33 -20.62
CA MET A 20 -7.15 -0.82 -21.28
C MET A 20 -8.48 -0.46 -21.92
N ALA A 21 -9.30 0.38 -21.30
CA ALA A 21 -10.51 0.90 -21.93
C ALA A 21 -10.16 1.68 -23.20
N LEU A 22 -9.17 2.57 -23.14
CA LEU A 22 -8.67 3.29 -24.31
C LEU A 22 -8.19 2.33 -25.41
N ALA A 23 -7.36 1.34 -25.07
CA ALA A 23 -6.86 0.35 -26.01
C ALA A 23 -7.98 -0.44 -26.70
N VAL A 24 -9.01 -0.86 -25.95
CA VAL A 24 -10.17 -1.55 -26.51
C VAL A 24 -10.95 -0.64 -27.45
N GLY A 25 -11.19 0.61 -27.04
CA GLY A 25 -11.90 1.61 -27.84
C GLY A 25 -11.17 2.00 -29.12
N LEU A 26 -9.83 2.02 -29.11
CA LEU A 26 -9.02 2.38 -30.28
C LEU A 26 -8.74 1.21 -31.22
N PHE A 27 -8.51 0.01 -30.70
CA PHE A 27 -7.89 -1.07 -31.49
C PHE A 27 -8.70 -2.36 -31.58
N ARG A 28 -9.69 -2.58 -30.72
CA ARG A 28 -10.44 -3.85 -30.69
C ARG A 28 -11.83 -3.75 -31.30
N VAL A 29 -12.53 -2.65 -31.04
CA VAL A 29 -13.95 -2.48 -31.39
C VAL A 29 -14.06 -1.82 -32.76
N ASP A 30 -14.98 -2.31 -33.60
CA ASP A 30 -15.25 -1.72 -34.91
C ASP A 30 -16.06 -0.42 -34.79
N GLU A 31 -15.96 0.44 -35.82
CA GLU A 31 -16.46 1.82 -35.74
C GLU A 31 -17.98 1.93 -35.56
N ASP A 32 -18.70 0.93 -36.09
CA ASP A 32 -20.16 0.87 -36.18
C ASP A 32 -20.77 -0.15 -35.20
N GLU A 33 -19.96 -0.74 -34.32
CA GLU A 33 -20.45 -1.72 -33.35
C GLU A 33 -21.21 -1.03 -32.20
N ASP A 34 -22.47 -1.39 -32.02
CA ASP A 34 -23.31 -0.91 -30.93
C ASP A 34 -22.96 -1.60 -29.60
N ALA A 35 -23.09 -0.85 -28.51
CA ALA A 35 -22.82 -1.33 -27.17
C ALA A 35 -23.91 -2.26 -26.66
N SER A 36 -23.50 -3.28 -25.90
CA SER A 36 -24.46 -4.06 -25.10
C SER A 36 -25.14 -3.16 -24.05
N PRO A 37 -26.40 -3.45 -23.69
CA PRO A 37 -27.10 -2.71 -22.63
C PRO A 37 -26.31 -2.69 -21.31
N LEU A 38 -25.61 -3.78 -20.99
CA LEU A 38 -24.78 -3.89 -19.81
C LEU A 38 -23.63 -2.87 -19.81
N LEU A 39 -22.87 -2.79 -20.91
CA LEU A 39 -21.76 -1.83 -21.02
C LEU A 39 -22.26 -0.39 -20.95
N TYR A 40 -23.37 -0.10 -21.64
CA TYR A 40 -24.02 1.21 -21.62
C TYR A 40 -24.40 1.63 -20.20
N TRP A 41 -25.19 0.80 -19.49
CA TRP A 41 -25.65 1.12 -18.14
C TRP A 41 -24.52 1.10 -17.11
N ALA A 42 -23.52 0.22 -17.27
CA ALA A 42 -22.34 0.23 -16.41
C ALA A 42 -21.54 1.53 -16.57
N THR A 43 -21.31 2.00 -17.80
CA THR A 43 -20.55 3.23 -18.07
C THR A 43 -21.30 4.47 -17.58
N LEU A 44 -22.58 4.59 -17.94
CA LEU A 44 -23.41 5.72 -17.55
C LEU A 44 -23.64 5.74 -16.02
N GLY A 45 -23.98 4.59 -15.44
CA GLY A 45 -24.18 4.45 -14.00
C GLY A 45 -22.91 4.77 -13.22
N PHE A 46 -21.74 4.31 -13.69
CA PHE A 46 -20.47 4.62 -13.05
C PHE A 46 -20.14 6.12 -13.14
N PHE A 47 -20.33 6.74 -14.31
CA PHE A 47 -20.18 8.19 -14.46
C PHE A 47 -21.07 8.97 -13.47
N LEU A 48 -22.36 8.64 -13.44
CA LEU A 48 -23.33 9.34 -12.59
C LEU A 48 -23.00 9.15 -11.09
N LEU A 49 -22.60 7.94 -10.69
CA LEU A 49 -22.18 7.65 -9.32
C LEU A 49 -20.97 8.50 -8.92
N VAL A 50 -19.95 8.55 -9.79
CA VAL A 50 -18.73 9.33 -9.53
C VAL A 50 -19.05 10.81 -9.45
N VAL A 51 -19.81 11.36 -10.40
CA VAL A 51 -20.16 12.79 -10.40
C VAL A 51 -21.03 13.15 -9.19
N ALA A 52 -21.99 12.31 -8.82
CA ALA A 52 -22.80 12.52 -7.62
C ALA A 52 -21.94 12.53 -6.35
N ALA A 53 -21.01 11.58 -6.21
CA ALA A 53 -20.06 11.55 -5.09
C ALA A 53 -19.14 12.78 -5.07
N GLN A 54 -18.66 13.21 -6.24
CA GLN A 54 -17.83 14.40 -6.38
C GLN A 54 -18.57 15.67 -5.96
N LEU A 55 -19.81 15.87 -6.42
CA LEU A 55 -20.66 16.99 -6.00
C LEU A 55 -21.00 16.92 -4.51
N TRP A 56 -21.21 15.73 -3.97
CA TRP A 56 -21.45 15.52 -2.54
C TRP A 56 -20.28 16.01 -1.68
N THR A 57 -19.03 15.82 -2.12
CA THR A 57 -17.86 16.29 -1.37
C THR A 57 -17.73 17.82 -1.30
N ILE A 58 -18.33 18.55 -2.25
CA ILE A 58 -18.35 20.02 -2.25
C ILE A 58 -19.34 20.57 -1.22
N LEU A 59 -20.48 19.93 -1.02
CA LEU A 59 -21.55 20.46 -0.17
C LEU A 59 -21.09 20.89 1.24
N PRO A 60 -20.27 20.11 1.98
CA PRO A 60 -19.78 20.50 3.29
C PRO A 60 -18.49 21.36 3.27
N MET A 61 -17.97 21.77 2.11
CA MET A 61 -16.60 22.30 1.99
C MET A 61 -16.27 23.51 2.89
N ASP A 62 -17.26 24.36 3.16
CA ASP A 62 -17.09 25.58 3.98
C ASP A 62 -17.54 25.39 5.44
N ARG A 63 -17.79 24.14 5.85
CA ARG A 63 -18.35 23.81 7.16
C ARG A 63 -17.43 22.87 7.94
N SER A 64 -17.55 22.91 9.27
CA SER A 64 -16.80 21.98 10.11
C SER A 64 -17.24 20.53 9.85
N PRO A 65 -16.34 19.54 10.00
CA PRO A 65 -16.69 18.11 9.90
C PRO A 65 -17.84 17.68 10.82
N ASP A 66 -18.06 18.44 11.90
CA ASP A 66 -19.09 18.19 12.92
C ASP A 66 -20.51 18.55 12.44
N VAL A 67 -20.65 19.17 11.26
CA VAL A 67 -21.97 19.45 10.68
C VAL A 67 -22.72 18.19 10.28
N VAL A 68 -22.03 17.08 10.00
CA VAL A 68 -22.67 15.79 9.73
C VAL A 68 -22.98 15.10 11.05
N ARG A 69 -24.26 15.14 11.44
CA ARG A 69 -24.72 14.60 12.72
C ARG A 69 -24.61 13.06 12.75
N PRO A 70 -24.44 12.45 13.94
CA PRO A 70 -24.46 10.99 14.05
C PRO A 70 -25.81 10.44 13.61
N TYR A 71 -25.80 9.33 12.87
CA TYR A 71 -27.03 8.60 12.57
C TYR A 71 -27.58 8.02 13.88
N PRO A 72 -28.81 8.36 14.29
CA PRO A 72 -29.35 8.02 15.60
C PRO A 72 -29.87 6.56 15.69
N GLY A 73 -29.38 5.67 14.82
CA GLY A 73 -29.78 4.26 14.72
C GLY A 73 -30.88 4.00 13.70
N GLU A 74 -31.02 2.73 13.29
CA GLU A 74 -32.10 2.31 12.40
C GLU A 74 -33.45 2.44 13.10
N ARG A 75 -34.27 3.39 12.62
CA ARG A 75 -35.69 3.45 12.95
C ARG A 75 -36.50 3.08 11.71
N GLY A 76 -37.83 3.09 11.80
CA GLY A 76 -38.69 2.88 10.63
C GLY A 76 -38.36 3.83 9.48
N PHE A 77 -38.62 3.39 8.24
CA PHE A 77 -38.32 4.12 7.00
C PHE A 77 -38.63 5.64 7.02
N PRO A 78 -39.78 6.12 7.54
CA PRO A 78 -40.10 7.55 7.53
C PRO A 78 -39.10 8.41 8.31
N PHE A 79 -38.63 7.90 9.45
CA PHE A 79 -37.66 8.61 10.27
C PHE A 79 -36.30 8.67 9.59
N ASN A 80 -35.85 7.55 9.00
CA ASN A 80 -34.55 7.49 8.32
C ASN A 80 -34.52 8.45 7.12
N LEU A 81 -35.62 8.50 6.36
CA LEU A 81 -35.77 9.45 5.25
C LEU A 81 -35.78 10.90 5.73
N GLN A 82 -36.56 11.22 6.78
CA GLN A 82 -36.59 12.57 7.35
C GLN A 82 -35.22 13.00 7.88
N TRP A 83 -34.52 12.12 8.59
CA TRP A 83 -33.18 12.39 9.09
C TRP A 83 -32.21 12.66 7.94
N TRP A 84 -32.21 11.79 6.92
CA TRP A 84 -31.35 11.94 5.75
C TRP A 84 -31.62 13.26 5.01
N LEU A 85 -32.88 13.60 4.76
CA LEU A 85 -33.25 14.88 4.16
C LEU A 85 -32.77 16.05 5.02
N SER A 86 -32.93 15.97 6.34
CA SER A 86 -32.47 17.02 7.25
C SER A 86 -30.95 17.21 7.20
N GLU A 87 -30.16 16.14 7.01
CA GLU A 87 -28.72 16.24 6.81
C GLU A 87 -28.39 16.91 5.48
N VAL A 88 -29.05 16.51 4.39
CA VAL A 88 -28.89 17.15 3.07
C VAL A 88 -29.14 18.65 3.15
N PHE A 89 -30.24 19.07 3.80
CA PHE A 89 -30.55 20.48 4.00
C PHE A 89 -29.56 21.19 4.93
N THR A 90 -29.10 20.53 5.99
CA THR A 90 -28.16 21.11 6.96
C THR A 90 -26.79 21.35 6.31
N VAL A 91 -26.30 20.37 5.55
CA VAL A 91 -25.06 20.49 4.77
C VAL A 91 -25.24 21.52 3.65
N GLY A 92 -26.37 21.49 2.95
CA GLY A 92 -26.69 22.38 1.83
C GLY A 92 -26.87 23.87 2.19
N ARG A 93 -26.89 24.25 3.47
CA ARG A 93 -26.93 25.66 3.90
C ARG A 93 -25.58 26.39 3.76
N GLY A 94 -24.50 25.70 3.36
CA GLY A 94 -23.17 26.29 3.17
C GLY A 94 -23.00 26.96 1.81
N LYS A 95 -21.89 27.66 1.61
CA LYS A 95 -21.44 28.19 0.30
C LYS A 95 -21.20 27.07 -0.71
N GLY A 96 -21.00 25.82 -0.25
CA GLY A 96 -20.96 24.61 -1.08
C GLY A 96 -22.13 24.50 -2.07
N ILE A 97 -23.34 24.90 -1.68
CA ILE A 97 -24.52 24.79 -2.56
C ILE A 97 -24.41 25.68 -3.80
N ALA A 98 -23.80 26.86 -3.70
CA ALA A 98 -23.62 27.77 -4.83
C ALA A 98 -22.66 27.16 -5.86
N VAL A 99 -21.60 26.50 -5.39
CA VAL A 99 -20.65 25.78 -6.26
C VAL A 99 -21.31 24.57 -6.89
N VAL A 100 -22.08 23.78 -6.13
CA VAL A 100 -22.85 22.66 -6.70
C VAL A 100 -23.86 23.15 -7.74
N ALA A 101 -24.57 24.24 -7.46
CA ALA A 101 -25.52 24.83 -8.41
C ALA A 101 -24.83 25.31 -9.70
N ALA A 102 -23.58 25.80 -9.63
CA ALA A 102 -22.79 26.19 -10.79
C ALA A 102 -22.26 24.98 -11.59
N LEU A 103 -21.87 23.89 -10.91
CA LEU A 103 -21.30 22.71 -11.54
C LEU A 103 -22.34 21.70 -12.03
N LEU A 104 -23.54 21.68 -11.44
CA LEU A 104 -24.59 20.73 -11.78
C LEU A 104 -25.00 20.79 -13.27
N PRO A 105 -25.22 21.96 -13.89
CA PRO A 105 -25.51 22.04 -15.32
C PRO A 105 -24.42 21.42 -16.21
N LEU A 106 -23.16 21.59 -15.84
CA LEU A 106 -22.02 20.98 -16.54
C LEU A 106 -22.02 19.45 -16.38
N GLY A 107 -22.29 18.96 -15.18
CA GLY A 107 -22.44 17.52 -14.90
C GLY A 107 -23.61 16.89 -15.67
N VAL A 108 -24.75 17.57 -15.72
CA VAL A 108 -25.93 17.14 -16.49
C VAL A 108 -25.62 17.14 -17.99
N TRP A 109 -24.95 18.17 -18.50
CA TRP A 109 -24.55 18.23 -19.91
C TRP A 109 -23.56 17.12 -20.28
N ALA A 110 -22.54 16.88 -19.45
CA ALA A 110 -21.62 15.76 -19.64
C ALA A 110 -22.36 14.42 -19.60
N GLY A 111 -23.25 14.21 -18.63
CA GLY A 111 -24.07 13.00 -18.51
C GLY A 111 -24.99 12.78 -19.71
N TRP A 112 -25.60 13.85 -20.23
CA TRP A 112 -26.41 13.81 -21.45
C TRP A 112 -25.57 13.43 -22.67
N ARG A 113 -24.35 13.97 -22.81
CA ARG A 113 -23.43 13.58 -23.88
C ARG A 113 -23.07 12.10 -23.79
N VAL A 114 -22.73 11.60 -22.60
CA VAL A 114 -22.44 10.16 -22.37
C VAL A 114 -23.67 9.29 -22.68
N ALA A 115 -24.86 9.69 -22.23
CA ALA A 115 -26.10 8.93 -22.45
C ALA A 115 -26.52 8.85 -23.93
N ARG A 116 -26.10 9.81 -24.77
CA ARG A 116 -26.36 9.75 -26.22
C ARG A 116 -25.49 8.75 -26.97
N GLN A 117 -24.45 8.21 -26.32
CA GLN A 117 -23.47 7.38 -26.98
C GLN A 117 -23.91 5.93 -26.96
N ARG A 118 -24.22 5.40 -28.14
CA ARG A 118 -24.60 4.00 -28.35
C ARG A 118 -23.46 3.14 -28.86
N ARG A 119 -22.43 3.77 -29.44
CA ARG A 119 -21.28 3.07 -30.01
C ARG A 119 -20.41 2.47 -28.90
N ARG A 120 -20.11 1.18 -29.03
CA ARG A 120 -19.30 0.42 -28.09
C ARG A 120 -17.92 1.05 -27.88
N ARG A 121 -17.27 1.51 -28.96
CA ARG A 121 -15.95 2.17 -28.88
C ARG A 121 -15.98 3.42 -28.00
N MET A 122 -17.01 4.27 -28.17
CA MET A 122 -17.08 5.55 -27.49
C MET A 122 -17.31 5.37 -25.98
N LEU A 123 -18.08 4.36 -25.57
CA LEU A 123 -18.25 4.06 -24.15
C LEU A 123 -16.93 3.69 -23.47
N TYR A 124 -16.07 2.91 -24.14
CA TYR A 124 -14.73 2.64 -23.62
C TYR A 124 -13.85 3.89 -23.57
N ILE A 125 -13.96 4.79 -24.55
CA ILE A 125 -13.29 6.10 -24.50
C ILE A 125 -13.78 6.95 -23.31
N TYR A 126 -15.09 6.96 -23.02
CA TYR A 126 -15.60 7.65 -21.82
C TYR A 126 -15.17 6.97 -20.53
N LEU A 127 -15.10 5.63 -20.46
CA LEU A 127 -14.50 4.93 -19.32
C LEU A 127 -13.05 5.36 -19.09
N PHE A 128 -12.26 5.52 -20.15
CA PHE A 128 -10.91 6.09 -20.05
C PHE A 128 -10.94 7.50 -19.46
N TYR A 129 -11.81 8.41 -19.93
CA TYR A 129 -11.92 9.76 -19.37
C TYR A 129 -12.36 9.77 -17.89
N ILE A 130 -13.30 8.91 -17.50
CA ILE A 130 -13.71 8.75 -16.10
C ILE A 130 -12.50 8.31 -15.25
N CYS A 131 -11.74 7.32 -15.72
CA CYS A 131 -10.52 6.86 -15.05
C CYS A 131 -9.48 7.98 -14.94
N CYS A 132 -9.24 8.77 -15.99
CA CYS A 132 -8.36 9.94 -15.92
C CYS A 132 -8.80 10.91 -14.82
N GLY A 133 -10.10 11.24 -14.73
CA GLY A 133 -10.63 12.06 -13.64
C GLY A 133 -10.38 11.47 -12.26
N LEU A 134 -10.62 10.17 -12.09
CA LEU A 134 -10.44 9.47 -10.81
C LEU A 134 -8.98 9.33 -10.36
N THR A 135 -7.99 9.45 -11.27
CA THR A 135 -6.58 9.48 -10.85
C THR A 135 -6.24 10.69 -9.97
N ILE A 136 -6.94 11.81 -10.14
CA ILE A 136 -6.71 13.07 -9.41
C ILE A 136 -7.01 12.94 -7.92
N PRO A 137 -8.21 12.50 -7.47
CA PRO A 137 -8.45 12.26 -6.05
C PRO A 137 -7.66 11.05 -5.51
N ALA A 138 -7.24 10.11 -6.37
CA ALA A 138 -6.44 8.97 -5.93
C ALA A 138 -5.02 9.37 -5.53
N LYS A 139 -4.32 10.17 -6.37
CA LYS A 139 -2.92 10.55 -6.11
C LYS A 139 -2.47 11.86 -6.76
N GLY A 140 -3.40 12.75 -7.12
CA GLY A 140 -3.12 14.00 -7.81
C GLY A 140 -2.90 13.82 -9.32
N TRP A 141 -2.45 14.88 -9.99
CA TRP A 141 -2.35 14.91 -11.46
C TRP A 141 -1.22 14.07 -12.03
N LEU A 142 -0.28 13.60 -11.19
CA LEU A 142 0.87 12.83 -11.64
C LEU A 142 0.47 11.53 -12.37
N GLY A 143 -0.67 10.92 -11.99
CA GLY A 143 -1.19 9.74 -12.66
C GLY A 143 -1.55 9.96 -14.14
N LEU A 144 -1.82 11.20 -14.55
CA LEU A 144 -2.09 11.55 -15.94
C LEU A 144 -0.83 11.54 -16.81
N ALA A 145 0.35 11.73 -16.23
CA ALA A 145 1.58 11.87 -16.99
C ALA A 145 1.94 10.58 -17.76
N PRO A 146 1.96 9.37 -17.16
CA PRO A 146 2.22 8.13 -17.91
C PRO A 146 1.21 7.87 -19.03
N MET A 147 -0.09 8.12 -18.77
CA MET A 147 -1.15 7.92 -19.78
C MET A 147 -1.00 8.91 -20.94
N GLY A 148 -0.88 10.21 -20.63
CA GLY A 148 -0.74 11.27 -21.61
C GLY A 148 0.55 11.14 -22.42
N GLY A 149 1.66 10.77 -21.78
CA GLY A 149 2.94 10.53 -22.44
C GLY A 149 2.90 9.36 -23.42
N ALA A 150 2.22 8.26 -23.05
CA ALA A 150 2.00 7.12 -23.95
C ALA A 150 1.18 7.51 -25.19
N ILE A 151 0.07 8.23 -24.98
CA ILE A 151 -0.81 8.70 -26.07
C ILE A 151 -0.09 9.69 -26.98
N LEU A 152 0.61 10.67 -26.40
CA LEU A 152 1.37 11.65 -27.17
C LEU A 152 2.48 10.98 -27.98
N GLY A 153 3.25 10.08 -27.36
CA GLY A 153 4.26 9.29 -28.06
C GLY A 153 3.65 8.48 -29.20
N TYR A 154 2.48 7.88 -28.98
CA TYR A 154 1.77 7.11 -30.00
C TYR A 154 1.37 7.98 -31.20
N LEU A 155 0.80 9.17 -30.94
CA LEU A 155 0.42 10.12 -31.99
C LEU A 155 1.65 10.66 -32.76
N ILE A 156 2.78 10.89 -32.08
CA ILE A 156 4.03 11.33 -32.71
C ILE A 156 4.58 10.23 -33.63
N VAL A 157 4.62 8.99 -33.16
CA VAL A 157 5.19 7.87 -33.93
C VAL A 157 4.30 7.48 -35.10
N THR A 158 2.97 7.50 -34.93
CA THR A 158 2.02 7.07 -35.98
C THR A 158 1.55 8.20 -36.89
N GLY A 159 1.64 9.46 -36.46
CA GLY A 159 1.06 10.60 -37.18
C GLY A 159 -0.48 10.67 -37.13
N GLU A 160 -1.15 9.82 -36.35
CA GLU A 160 -2.62 9.67 -36.36
C GLU A 160 -3.37 10.74 -35.54
N TRP A 161 -2.99 12.01 -35.70
CA TRP A 161 -3.60 13.15 -34.99
C TRP A 161 -5.12 13.27 -35.19
N LYS A 162 -5.64 12.74 -36.30
CA LYS A 162 -7.09 12.68 -36.57
C LYS A 162 -7.85 11.92 -35.49
N VAL A 163 -7.20 11.03 -34.72
CA VAL A 163 -7.83 10.33 -33.59
C VAL A 163 -8.45 11.31 -32.59
N LEU A 164 -7.80 12.44 -32.33
CA LEU A 164 -8.28 13.45 -31.40
C LEU A 164 -9.62 14.08 -31.83
N SER A 165 -9.95 14.06 -33.13
CA SER A 165 -11.19 14.66 -33.63
C SER A 165 -12.44 13.81 -33.34
N TRP A 166 -12.31 12.49 -33.29
CA TRP A 166 -13.46 11.59 -33.14
C TRP A 166 -13.62 11.00 -31.74
N VAL A 167 -12.60 11.06 -30.88
CA VAL A 167 -12.70 10.65 -29.46
C VAL A 167 -13.41 11.68 -28.57
N ASP A 168 -13.94 12.78 -29.14
CA ASP A 168 -14.70 13.81 -28.43
C ASP A 168 -13.92 14.41 -27.24
N VAL A 169 -12.70 14.88 -27.50
CA VAL A 169 -11.80 15.47 -26.50
C VAL A 169 -12.48 16.56 -25.65
N PRO A 170 -13.27 17.52 -26.21
CA PRO A 170 -13.91 18.55 -25.38
C PRO A 170 -14.84 17.97 -24.31
N THR A 171 -15.70 17.03 -24.69
CA THR A 171 -16.59 16.36 -23.73
C THR A 171 -15.77 15.48 -22.77
N GLY A 172 -14.75 14.79 -23.27
CA GLY A 172 -13.84 13.99 -22.45
C GLY A 172 -13.15 14.78 -21.35
N LEU A 173 -12.62 15.96 -21.67
CA LEU A 173 -12.01 16.87 -20.69
C LEU A 173 -13.02 17.35 -19.65
N LEU A 174 -14.27 17.59 -20.05
CA LEU A 174 -15.31 17.91 -19.08
C LEU A 174 -15.63 16.71 -18.17
N VAL A 175 -15.67 15.49 -18.70
CA VAL A 175 -15.84 14.27 -17.89
C VAL A 175 -14.68 14.12 -16.89
N VAL A 176 -13.43 14.31 -17.32
CA VAL A 176 -12.25 14.33 -16.44
C VAL A 176 -12.40 15.38 -15.35
N PHE A 177 -12.85 16.59 -15.73
CA PHE A 177 -13.10 17.66 -14.78
C PHE A 177 -14.12 17.23 -13.73
N MET A 178 -15.32 16.84 -14.15
CA MET A 178 -16.43 16.46 -13.25
C MET A 178 -16.13 15.24 -12.39
N CYS A 179 -15.28 14.32 -12.84
CA CYS A 179 -14.93 13.12 -12.09
C CYS A 179 -13.78 13.32 -11.07
N GLY A 180 -12.97 14.39 -11.19
CA GLY A 180 -11.76 14.55 -10.36
C GLY A 180 -11.58 15.91 -9.69
N HIS A 181 -12.04 17.00 -10.30
CA HIS A 181 -11.77 18.35 -9.82
C HIS A 181 -12.77 18.92 -8.81
N PRO A 182 -14.03 18.46 -8.70
CA PRO A 182 -14.93 18.91 -7.64
C PRO A 182 -14.33 18.77 -6.22
N TRP A 183 -13.68 17.65 -5.93
CA TRP A 183 -12.93 17.48 -4.68
C TRP A 183 -11.81 18.52 -4.51
N VAL A 184 -11.06 18.83 -5.57
CA VAL A 184 -10.02 19.88 -5.53
C VAL A 184 -10.63 21.24 -5.20
N VAL A 185 -11.77 21.58 -5.81
CA VAL A 185 -12.51 22.81 -5.52
C VAL A 185 -12.96 22.84 -4.06
N ALA A 186 -13.46 21.73 -3.53
CA ALA A 186 -13.84 21.62 -2.11
C ALA A 186 -12.64 21.86 -1.18
N MET A 187 -11.48 21.27 -1.48
CA MET A 187 -10.26 21.47 -0.68
C MET A 187 -9.75 22.91 -0.73
N LEU A 188 -9.85 23.58 -1.88
CA LEU A 188 -9.53 25.00 -2.00
C LEU A 188 -10.52 25.89 -1.24
N GLY A 189 -11.81 25.56 -1.25
CA GLY A 189 -12.82 26.32 -0.52
C GLY A 189 -12.69 26.22 1.00
N GLY A 190 -12.36 25.03 1.53
CA GLY A 190 -12.33 24.75 2.97
C GLY A 190 -10.97 24.87 3.65
N HIS A 191 -9.87 24.70 2.91
CA HIS A 191 -8.53 24.52 3.50
C HIS A 191 -7.44 25.44 2.90
N HIS A 192 -7.81 26.44 2.12
CA HIS A 192 -6.87 27.45 1.63
C HIS A 192 -6.41 28.40 2.76
N PRO A 193 -5.13 28.83 2.80
CA PRO A 193 -4.05 28.52 1.84
C PRO A 193 -3.27 27.24 2.16
N ALA A 194 -3.38 26.71 3.38
CA ALA A 194 -2.52 25.63 3.87
C ALA A 194 -2.51 24.39 2.96
N TRP A 195 -3.68 23.98 2.46
CA TRP A 195 -3.76 22.85 1.52
C TRP A 195 -3.14 23.18 0.15
N TYR A 196 -3.33 24.40 -0.36
CA TYR A 196 -2.75 24.83 -1.63
C TYR A 196 -1.22 24.84 -1.58
N ASP A 197 -0.65 25.48 -0.55
CA ASP A 197 0.80 25.58 -0.36
C ASP A 197 1.44 24.19 -0.20
N ARG A 198 0.74 23.27 0.49
CA ARG A 198 1.24 21.92 0.66
C ARG A 198 1.04 21.04 -0.57
N PHE A 199 -0.18 20.87 -1.03
CA PHE A 199 -0.51 19.89 -2.06
C PHE A 199 -0.09 20.36 -3.45
N ILE A 200 -0.41 21.60 -3.82
CA ILE A 200 -0.13 22.13 -5.16
C ILE A 200 1.33 22.58 -5.26
N ILE A 201 1.75 23.51 -4.40
CA ILE A 201 3.09 24.11 -4.50
C ILE A 201 4.17 23.11 -4.08
N HIS A 202 4.08 22.57 -2.87
CA HIS A 202 5.14 21.70 -2.36
C HIS A 202 5.12 20.31 -3.02
N ASP A 203 3.98 19.61 -3.01
CA ASP A 203 3.92 18.21 -3.38
C ASP A 203 3.86 17.96 -4.90
N HIS A 204 3.34 18.90 -5.72
CA HIS A 204 3.34 18.78 -7.18
C HIS A 204 4.45 19.61 -7.84
N ILE A 205 4.58 20.90 -7.52
CA ILE A 205 5.56 21.76 -8.23
C ILE A 205 6.98 21.53 -7.70
N LYS A 206 7.23 21.80 -6.42
CA LYS A 206 8.59 21.72 -5.84
C LYS A 206 9.17 20.31 -5.87
N ARG A 207 8.37 19.27 -5.65
CA ARG A 207 8.86 17.89 -5.78
C ARG A 207 9.28 17.54 -7.21
N LEU A 208 8.62 18.09 -8.22
CA LEU A 208 9.02 17.88 -9.62
C LEU A 208 10.25 18.72 -10.00
N THR A 209 10.42 19.93 -9.45
CA THR A 209 11.47 20.87 -9.87
C THR A 209 12.70 20.95 -8.97
N SER A 210 12.59 20.65 -7.66
CA SER A 210 13.62 21.03 -6.67
C SER A 210 14.03 19.93 -5.68
N GLY A 211 13.84 18.64 -5.99
CA GLY A 211 14.53 17.54 -5.29
C GLY A 211 14.48 17.56 -3.78
N VAL A 212 13.29 17.40 -3.19
CA VAL A 212 13.14 17.35 -1.74
C VAL A 212 13.12 15.88 -1.32
N HIS A 213 14.28 15.40 -0.85
CA HIS A 213 14.63 14.05 -0.34
C HIS A 213 15.19 13.07 -1.38
N SER A 214 16.51 13.12 -1.58
CA SER A 214 17.31 12.03 -2.15
C SER A 214 17.60 11.01 -1.05
N ILE A 215 16.85 9.91 -1.00
CA ILE A 215 17.20 8.75 -0.14
C ILE A 215 18.17 7.82 -0.88
N ASP A 216 18.18 7.85 -2.23
CA ASP A 216 19.08 7.06 -3.07
C ASP A 216 19.56 7.87 -4.28
N ASP A 217 20.89 7.97 -4.44
CA ASP A 217 21.56 8.54 -5.62
C ASP A 217 21.61 7.55 -6.81
N GLY A 218 20.88 6.43 -6.72
CA GLY A 218 20.88 5.38 -7.73
C GLY A 218 20.45 5.92 -9.10
N ALA A 219 21.28 5.67 -10.11
CA ALA A 219 21.08 6.04 -11.50
C ALA A 219 19.90 5.29 -12.18
N PHE A 220 20.03 5.00 -13.46
CA PHE A 220 19.08 4.21 -14.27
C PHE A 220 18.88 2.77 -13.75
N GLU A 221 19.90 2.21 -13.09
CA GLU A 221 19.92 0.82 -12.62
C GLU A 221 18.93 0.53 -11.47
N TYR A 222 18.59 1.56 -10.71
CA TYR A 222 17.77 1.44 -9.50
C TYR A 222 16.43 0.73 -9.75
N PHE A 223 15.69 1.17 -10.77
CA PHE A 223 14.34 0.64 -11.02
C PHE A 223 14.32 -0.73 -11.69
N PHE A 224 15.42 -1.19 -12.32
CA PHE A 224 15.46 -2.56 -12.85
C PHE A 224 15.36 -3.60 -11.75
N ARG A 225 16.03 -3.36 -10.63
CA ARG A 225 15.95 -4.24 -9.45
C ARG A 225 14.50 -4.40 -8.99
N TRP A 226 13.79 -3.28 -8.84
CA TRP A 226 12.39 -3.27 -8.36
C TRP A 226 11.39 -3.80 -9.39
N ILE A 227 11.64 -3.58 -10.69
CA ILE A 227 10.89 -4.25 -11.77
C ILE A 227 11.10 -5.76 -11.69
N GLY A 228 12.32 -6.21 -11.38
CA GLY A 228 12.64 -7.62 -11.21
C GLY A 228 11.74 -8.30 -10.20
N TYR A 229 11.60 -7.70 -9.01
CA TYR A 229 10.71 -8.20 -7.97
C TYR A 229 9.23 -8.04 -8.33
N GLY A 230 8.83 -6.89 -8.90
CA GLY A 230 7.45 -6.60 -9.25
C GLY A 230 6.88 -7.47 -10.38
N LEU A 231 7.75 -7.99 -11.25
CA LEU A 231 7.39 -8.94 -12.31
C LEU A 231 7.75 -10.38 -11.97
N PHE A 232 8.30 -10.70 -10.80
CA PHE A 232 8.67 -12.08 -10.49
C PHE A 232 7.43 -13.01 -10.48
N PRO A 233 7.47 -14.20 -11.11
CA PRO A 233 8.57 -14.84 -11.84
C PRO A 233 8.62 -14.52 -13.35
N TRP A 234 7.68 -13.72 -13.87
CA TRP A 234 7.55 -13.31 -15.28
C TRP A 234 8.71 -12.46 -15.81
N ILE A 235 9.56 -11.92 -14.94
CA ILE A 235 10.72 -11.10 -15.29
C ILE A 235 11.64 -11.77 -16.35
N GLY A 236 11.74 -13.10 -16.36
CA GLY A 236 12.55 -13.81 -17.37
C GLY A 236 12.04 -13.64 -18.81
N LEU A 237 10.77 -13.28 -19.01
CA LEU A 237 10.19 -13.00 -20.34
C LEU A 237 10.52 -11.59 -20.83
N LEU A 238 10.88 -10.67 -19.92
CA LEU A 238 11.00 -9.25 -20.21
C LEU A 238 12.04 -8.91 -21.29
N PRO A 239 13.27 -9.49 -21.30
CA PRO A 239 14.23 -9.19 -22.35
C PRO A 239 13.73 -9.55 -23.75
N GLY A 240 13.05 -10.69 -23.87
CA GLY A 240 12.43 -11.13 -25.12
C GLY A 240 11.28 -10.21 -25.55
N ALA A 241 10.44 -9.80 -24.60
CA ALA A 241 9.36 -8.85 -24.83
C ALA A 241 9.86 -7.49 -25.32
N ILE A 242 10.88 -6.93 -24.66
CA ILE A 242 11.48 -5.65 -25.08
C ILE A 242 12.16 -5.78 -26.46
N ALA A 243 12.92 -6.85 -26.69
CA ALA A 243 13.57 -7.09 -27.98
C ALA A 243 12.56 -7.22 -29.13
N ARG A 244 11.43 -7.90 -28.87
CA ARG A 244 10.31 -8.03 -29.80
C ARG A 244 9.71 -6.65 -30.12
N SER A 245 9.31 -5.87 -29.11
CA SER A 245 8.66 -4.57 -29.33
C SER A 245 9.60 -3.56 -29.99
N LEU A 246 10.90 -3.54 -29.63
CA LEU A 246 11.91 -2.72 -30.31
C LEU A 246 12.11 -3.14 -31.77
N GLY A 247 12.05 -4.43 -32.08
CA GLY A 247 12.10 -4.94 -33.45
C GLY A 247 10.91 -4.46 -34.30
N GLY A 248 9.74 -4.28 -33.66
CA GLY A 248 8.54 -3.72 -34.29
C GLY A 248 8.72 -2.28 -34.77
N LEU A 249 9.40 -1.44 -33.97
CA LEU A 249 9.62 -0.01 -34.26
C LEU A 249 10.44 0.25 -35.53
N ARG A 250 11.20 -0.72 -36.02
CA ARG A 250 12.00 -0.58 -37.25
C ARG A 250 11.13 -0.53 -38.52
N LYS A 251 9.86 -0.92 -38.42
CA LYS A 251 8.90 -0.88 -39.54
C LYS A 251 8.21 0.46 -39.58
N SER A 252 7.92 0.98 -40.78
CA SER A 252 7.10 2.20 -40.94
C SER A 252 5.75 2.03 -40.25
N ALA A 253 5.39 3.02 -39.42
CA ALA A 253 4.15 3.03 -38.64
C ALA A 253 2.89 3.10 -39.50
N GLU A 254 3.00 3.60 -40.74
CA GLU A 254 1.88 3.76 -41.68
C GLU A 254 1.18 2.44 -42.05
N GLY A 255 1.87 1.30 -41.90
CA GLY A 255 1.34 -0.04 -42.21
C GLY A 255 0.97 -0.88 -40.99
N TYR A 256 0.90 -0.31 -39.79
CA TYR A 256 0.70 -1.12 -38.57
C TYR A 256 -0.71 -1.70 -38.50
N THR A 257 -0.80 -2.99 -38.20
CA THR A 257 -2.07 -3.64 -37.84
C THR A 257 -2.60 -3.09 -36.52
N ARG A 258 -3.90 -3.26 -36.24
CA ARG A 258 -4.49 -2.84 -34.96
C ARG A 258 -3.76 -3.45 -33.75
N ALA A 259 -3.31 -4.71 -33.85
CA ALA A 259 -2.53 -5.37 -32.81
C ALA A 259 -1.15 -4.72 -32.60
N GLN A 260 -0.45 -4.34 -33.68
CA GLN A 260 0.83 -3.63 -33.60
C GLN A 260 0.68 -2.22 -33.00
N LYS A 261 -0.41 -1.52 -33.33
CA LYS A 261 -0.73 -0.23 -32.72
C LYS A 261 -1.00 -0.35 -31.22
N PHE A 262 -1.71 -1.39 -30.80
CA PHE A 262 -1.89 -1.72 -29.39
C PHE A 262 -0.56 -1.99 -28.68
N GLU A 263 0.27 -2.87 -29.24
CA GLU A 263 1.59 -3.19 -28.70
C GLU A 263 2.46 -1.92 -28.59
N LEU A 264 2.44 -1.04 -29.60
CA LEU A 264 3.13 0.24 -29.58
C LEU A 264 2.66 1.14 -28.42
N LEU A 265 1.35 1.29 -28.23
CA LEU A 265 0.80 2.12 -27.13
C LEU A 265 1.25 1.59 -25.76
N VAL A 266 1.18 0.28 -25.56
CA VAL A 266 1.61 -0.37 -24.32
C VAL A 266 3.12 -0.23 -24.11
N PHE A 267 3.91 -0.39 -25.16
CA PHE A 267 5.36 -0.20 -25.12
C PHE A 267 5.72 1.24 -24.76
N LEU A 268 5.07 2.23 -25.37
CA LEU A 268 5.28 3.64 -25.06
C LEU A 268 4.83 3.99 -23.64
N TRP A 269 3.77 3.35 -23.13
CA TRP A 269 3.37 3.49 -21.74
C TRP A 269 4.45 2.98 -20.78
N ALA A 270 5.02 1.79 -21.02
CA ALA A 270 6.12 1.27 -20.23
C ALA A 270 7.36 2.19 -20.27
N ILE A 271 7.79 2.57 -21.47
CA ILE A 271 8.99 3.39 -21.68
C ILE A 271 8.83 4.78 -21.07
N PHE A 272 7.72 5.47 -21.38
CA PHE A 272 7.50 6.81 -20.85
C PHE A 272 7.38 6.78 -19.32
N GLY A 273 6.60 5.85 -18.76
CA GLY A 273 6.48 5.70 -17.31
C GLY A 273 7.84 5.45 -16.66
N PHE A 274 8.63 4.52 -17.21
CA PHE A 274 9.95 4.18 -16.70
C PHE A 274 10.89 5.40 -16.68
N PHE A 275 11.00 6.14 -17.79
CA PHE A 275 11.86 7.32 -17.85
C PHE A 275 11.35 8.49 -16.98
N LEU A 276 10.03 8.68 -16.90
CA LEU A 276 9.42 9.70 -16.05
C LEU A 276 9.84 9.51 -14.58
N PHE A 277 9.66 8.30 -14.04
CA PHE A 277 10.01 8.03 -12.64
C PHE A 277 11.51 7.93 -12.40
N THR A 278 12.28 7.43 -13.37
CA THR A 278 13.75 7.39 -13.29
C THR A 278 14.36 8.80 -13.20
N LYS A 279 13.76 9.78 -13.89
CA LYS A 279 14.20 11.18 -13.87
C LYS A 279 13.66 11.96 -12.65
N SER A 280 12.71 11.41 -11.90
CA SER A 280 12.21 12.03 -10.67
C SER A 280 13.34 12.19 -9.64
N SER A 281 13.36 13.35 -9.00
CA SER A 281 14.37 13.71 -7.99
C SER A 281 14.18 12.95 -6.67
N THR A 282 12.93 12.74 -6.25
CA THR A 282 12.57 11.84 -5.15
C THR A 282 12.25 10.46 -5.72
N LYS A 283 12.92 9.41 -5.20
CA LYS A 283 12.73 8.02 -5.64
C LYS A 283 12.33 7.13 -4.45
N PHE A 284 11.20 6.45 -4.60
CA PHE A 284 10.82 5.32 -3.74
C PHE A 284 10.70 4.08 -4.61
N HIS A 285 10.96 2.90 -4.05
CA HIS A 285 10.92 1.63 -4.77
C HIS A 285 9.57 1.41 -5.49
N HIS A 286 8.47 1.78 -4.86
CA HIS A 286 7.12 1.60 -5.40
C HIS A 286 6.74 2.59 -6.51
N TYR A 287 7.54 3.62 -6.80
CA TYR A 287 7.23 4.59 -7.87
C TYR A 287 7.24 3.95 -9.26
N ILE A 288 7.88 2.79 -9.42
CA ILE A 288 7.87 2.06 -10.67
C ILE A 288 6.61 1.23 -10.89
N PHE A 289 5.74 1.10 -9.88
CA PHE A 289 4.53 0.30 -9.96
C PHE A 289 3.63 0.60 -11.18
N PRO A 290 3.44 1.87 -11.61
CA PRO A 290 2.72 2.21 -12.85
C PRO A 290 3.26 1.54 -14.13
N VAL A 291 4.51 1.08 -14.14
CA VAL A 291 5.18 0.46 -15.29
C VAL A 291 5.01 -1.07 -15.29
N ILE A 292 4.66 -1.67 -14.16
CA ILE A 292 4.48 -3.13 -14.05
C ILE A 292 3.34 -3.64 -14.96
N PRO A 293 2.13 -3.01 -15.00
CA PRO A 293 1.06 -3.46 -15.87
C PRO A 293 1.40 -3.50 -17.37
N PRO A 294 1.95 -2.43 -18.00
CA PRO A 294 2.31 -2.51 -19.41
C PRO A 294 3.42 -3.52 -19.68
N LEU A 295 4.41 -3.66 -18.79
CA LEU A 295 5.45 -4.67 -18.95
C LEU A 295 4.89 -6.10 -18.87
N ALA A 296 3.95 -6.36 -17.96
CA ALA A 296 3.29 -7.66 -17.87
C ALA A 296 2.50 -7.99 -19.15
N ILE A 297 1.83 -7.00 -19.76
CA ILE A 297 1.14 -7.17 -21.04
C ILE A 297 2.14 -7.50 -22.16
N LEU A 298 3.28 -6.81 -22.24
CA LEU A 298 4.32 -7.12 -23.22
C LEU A 298 4.91 -8.52 -23.02
N CYS A 299 5.13 -8.94 -21.77
CA CYS A 299 5.55 -10.30 -21.44
C CYS A 299 4.52 -11.34 -21.91
N ALA A 300 3.22 -11.05 -21.77
CA ALA A 300 2.16 -11.94 -22.24
C ALA A 300 2.14 -12.05 -23.78
N ILE A 301 2.30 -10.95 -24.50
CA ILE A 301 2.40 -10.94 -25.97
C ILE A 301 3.63 -11.75 -26.42
N PHE A 302 4.77 -11.60 -25.75
CA PHE A 302 5.96 -12.39 -26.05
C PHE A 302 5.78 -13.88 -25.69
N LEU A 303 5.06 -14.19 -24.61
CA LEU A 303 4.73 -15.56 -24.25
C LEU A 303 3.86 -16.22 -25.34
N GLU A 304 2.93 -15.48 -25.95
CA GLU A 304 2.16 -15.96 -27.10
C GLU A 304 3.08 -16.33 -28.27
N ASP A 305 4.06 -15.50 -28.62
CA ASP A 305 5.06 -15.88 -29.65
C ASP A 305 5.87 -17.12 -29.26
N VAL A 306 6.19 -17.27 -27.97
CA VAL A 306 6.88 -18.45 -27.46
C VAL A 306 5.99 -19.67 -27.71
N LEU A 307 4.72 -19.64 -27.34
CA LEU A 307 3.79 -20.74 -27.54
C LEU A 307 3.55 -21.06 -29.03
N GLU A 308 3.36 -20.04 -29.86
CA GLU A 308 3.12 -20.17 -31.30
C GLU A 308 4.38 -20.33 -32.16
N ARG A 309 5.58 -20.27 -31.53
CA ARG A 309 6.90 -20.30 -32.19
C ARG A 309 7.14 -19.18 -33.19
N ARG A 310 6.56 -18.00 -32.95
CA ARG A 310 6.71 -16.82 -33.80
C ARG A 310 7.94 -16.01 -33.42
N GLY A 311 9.13 -16.51 -33.75
CA GLY A 311 10.36 -15.74 -33.50
C GLY A 311 11.63 -16.53 -33.73
N ARG A 312 12.69 -15.83 -34.11
CA ARG A 312 14.05 -16.39 -34.11
C ARG A 312 14.63 -16.30 -32.69
N ASN A 313 15.52 -17.22 -32.33
CA ASN A 313 16.29 -17.18 -31.08
C ASN A 313 15.47 -17.28 -29.78
N LEU A 314 14.23 -17.79 -29.82
CA LEU A 314 13.40 -17.96 -28.62
C LEU A 314 14.11 -18.76 -27.52
N GLY A 315 14.86 -19.80 -27.87
CA GLY A 315 15.63 -20.59 -26.91
C GLY A 315 16.70 -19.78 -26.16
N ILE A 316 17.34 -18.81 -26.83
CA ILE A 316 18.33 -17.92 -26.20
C ILE A 316 17.64 -17.01 -25.19
N PHE A 317 16.52 -16.39 -25.57
CA PHE A 317 15.76 -15.53 -24.65
C PHE A 317 15.21 -16.30 -23.46
N LEU A 318 14.73 -17.54 -23.66
CA LEU A 318 14.22 -18.37 -22.57
C LEU A 318 15.34 -18.90 -21.66
N GLY A 319 16.51 -19.25 -22.22
CA GLY A 319 17.69 -19.61 -21.43
C GLY A 319 18.22 -18.44 -20.60
N ALA A 320 18.32 -17.25 -21.21
CA ALA A 320 18.65 -16.02 -20.49
C ALA A 320 17.57 -15.68 -19.43
N GLY A 321 16.30 -15.88 -19.78
CA GLY A 321 15.17 -15.70 -18.87
C GLY A 321 15.24 -16.61 -17.65
N ALA A 322 15.62 -17.88 -17.82
CA ALA A 322 15.90 -18.78 -16.70
C ALA A 322 17.02 -18.22 -15.81
N GLY A 323 18.12 -17.74 -16.39
CA GLY A 323 19.19 -17.09 -15.62
C GLY A 323 18.72 -15.87 -14.82
N ILE A 324 17.85 -15.03 -15.40
CA ILE A 324 17.29 -13.86 -14.73
C ILE A 324 16.34 -14.27 -13.59
N VAL A 325 15.49 -15.29 -13.80
CA VAL A 325 14.63 -15.82 -12.73
C VAL A 325 15.46 -16.39 -11.59
N LEU A 326 16.54 -17.11 -11.89
CA LEU A 326 17.46 -17.60 -10.86
C LEU A 326 18.11 -16.43 -10.12
N TRP A 327 18.56 -15.40 -10.84
CA TRP A 327 19.23 -14.25 -10.23
C TRP A 327 18.31 -13.45 -9.30
N VAL A 328 17.11 -13.10 -9.77
CA VAL A 328 16.10 -12.39 -8.97
C VAL A 328 15.62 -13.27 -7.81
N GLY A 329 15.37 -14.55 -8.08
CA GLY A 329 14.97 -15.52 -7.07
C GLY A 329 16.01 -15.67 -5.97
N GLN A 330 17.28 -15.84 -6.34
CA GLN A 330 18.40 -15.93 -5.40
C GLN A 330 18.46 -14.71 -4.49
N ASP A 331 18.27 -13.50 -5.03
CA ASP A 331 18.26 -12.31 -4.22
C ASP A 331 17.04 -12.22 -3.27
N LEU A 332 15.90 -12.81 -3.63
CA LEU A 332 14.70 -12.85 -2.81
C LEU A 332 14.73 -13.92 -1.71
N PHE A 333 15.33 -15.09 -1.93
CA PHE A 333 15.40 -16.15 -0.91
C PHE A 333 16.73 -16.19 -0.14
N ARG A 334 17.72 -15.37 -0.52
CA ARG A 334 18.97 -15.28 0.24
C ARG A 334 18.69 -14.83 1.66
N MET A 335 19.30 -15.51 2.63
CA MET A 335 19.19 -15.12 4.03
C MET A 335 19.81 -13.73 4.24
N PRO A 336 19.08 -12.79 4.88
CA PRO A 336 19.54 -11.43 5.06
C PRO A 336 20.70 -11.39 6.08
N ALA A 337 21.87 -10.90 5.64
CA ALA A 337 23.01 -10.64 6.51
C ALA A 337 23.02 -9.19 7.03
N ALA A 338 22.31 -8.29 6.34
CA ALA A 338 22.11 -6.90 6.73
C ALA A 338 20.70 -6.43 6.33
N TYR A 339 20.29 -5.28 6.85
CA TYR A 339 19.01 -4.65 6.47
C TYR A 339 18.97 -4.32 4.97
N GLY A 340 17.81 -4.54 4.35
CA GLY A 340 17.59 -4.31 2.92
C GLY A 340 18.11 -5.41 2.00
N GLN A 341 18.22 -6.64 2.51
CA GLN A 341 18.67 -7.82 1.75
C GLN A 341 17.64 -8.94 1.78
N GLY A 342 17.77 -9.88 0.84
CA GLY A 342 17.05 -11.15 0.91
C GLY A 342 15.54 -10.98 0.79
N SER A 343 14.84 -11.73 1.63
CA SER A 343 13.39 -11.71 1.71
C SER A 343 12.81 -10.35 2.09
N GLN A 344 13.58 -9.43 2.69
CA GLN A 344 13.10 -8.05 2.99
C GLN A 344 12.87 -7.22 1.72
N ASN A 345 13.53 -7.55 0.61
CA ASN A 345 13.40 -6.78 -0.64
C ASN A 345 11.97 -6.78 -1.17
N LEU A 346 11.21 -7.86 -0.97
CA LEU A 346 9.85 -7.94 -1.45
C LEU A 346 8.91 -6.98 -0.71
N VAL A 347 9.00 -6.88 0.63
CA VAL A 347 8.22 -5.90 1.41
C VAL A 347 8.68 -4.47 1.19
N ASN A 348 9.93 -4.26 0.80
CA ASN A 348 10.44 -2.93 0.46
C ASN A 348 9.74 -2.32 -0.78
N LEU A 349 9.15 -3.13 -1.67
CA LEU A 349 8.21 -2.64 -2.69
C LEU A 349 6.93 -2.04 -2.11
N PHE A 350 6.58 -2.40 -0.88
CA PHE A 350 5.36 -1.99 -0.20
C PHE A 350 5.67 -1.21 1.07
N THR A 351 6.83 -0.56 1.17
CA THR A 351 7.12 0.37 2.27
C THR A 351 7.98 1.54 1.78
N TYR A 352 8.26 2.49 2.67
CA TYR A 352 9.18 3.63 2.43
C TYR A 352 10.21 3.79 3.56
N LYS A 353 10.14 2.91 4.57
CA LYS A 353 11.05 2.88 5.71
C LYS A 353 11.97 1.66 5.54
N TYR A 354 12.96 1.81 4.67
CA TYR A 354 13.87 0.74 4.25
C TYR A 354 14.92 0.40 5.32
N ASP A 355 15.15 1.33 6.26
CA ASP A 355 16.00 1.18 7.45
C ASP A 355 15.30 0.44 8.60
N ARG A 356 14.14 -0.20 8.36
CA ARG A 356 13.43 -0.93 9.41
C ARG A 356 14.24 -2.16 9.83
N GLU A 357 14.45 -2.28 11.13
CA GLU A 357 15.02 -3.48 11.73
C GLU A 357 14.26 -4.74 11.28
N TRP A 358 15.04 -5.73 10.88
CA TRP A 358 14.61 -6.99 10.29
C TRP A 358 15.38 -8.13 10.97
N PRO A 359 14.76 -9.30 11.21
CA PRO A 359 15.47 -10.44 11.78
C PRO A 359 16.70 -10.78 10.94
N GLN A 360 17.81 -11.11 11.60
CA GLN A 360 19.06 -11.49 10.94
C GLN A 360 19.28 -12.99 11.07
N PHE A 361 19.77 -13.60 9.99
CA PHE A 361 20.07 -15.02 10.02
C PHE A 361 21.33 -15.28 10.84
N THR A 362 21.20 -16.09 11.89
CA THR A 362 22.32 -16.49 12.76
C THR A 362 22.89 -17.82 12.26
N GLY A 363 24.13 -17.80 11.78
CA GLY A 363 24.81 -19.01 11.30
C GLY A 363 25.10 -20.03 12.43
N ALA A 364 25.26 -21.30 12.08
CA ALA A 364 25.42 -22.41 13.04
C ALA A 364 26.49 -22.14 14.11
N GLY A 365 27.69 -21.71 13.73
CA GLY A 365 28.77 -21.44 14.69
C GLY A 365 28.58 -20.19 15.56
N ALA A 366 27.67 -19.28 15.20
CA ALA A 366 27.25 -18.19 16.08
C ALA A 366 26.13 -18.66 17.02
N LEU A 367 25.25 -19.53 16.54
CA LEU A 367 24.17 -20.13 17.31
C LEU A 367 24.70 -20.96 18.49
N GLU A 368 25.77 -21.72 18.28
CA GLU A 368 26.48 -22.50 19.32
C GLU A 368 27.03 -21.64 20.47
N LYS A 369 27.22 -20.33 20.25
CA LYS A 369 27.73 -19.40 21.27
C LYS A 369 26.64 -18.70 22.06
N LEU A 370 25.37 -18.89 21.68
CA LEU A 370 24.23 -18.28 22.37
C LEU A 370 23.64 -19.26 23.38
N GLN A 371 23.11 -18.72 24.48
CA GLN A 371 22.45 -19.49 25.54
C GLN A 371 21.18 -18.77 26.00
N GLY A 372 20.28 -19.50 26.66
CA GLY A 372 19.02 -18.97 27.21
C GLY A 372 18.12 -18.30 26.17
N ASP A 373 17.51 -17.18 26.54
CA ASP A 373 16.56 -16.44 25.71
C ASP A 373 17.15 -15.95 24.38
N ALA A 374 18.45 -15.62 24.36
CA ALA A 374 19.13 -15.16 23.15
C ALA A 374 19.22 -16.28 22.10
N LEU A 375 19.44 -17.53 22.53
CA LEU A 375 19.43 -18.69 21.66
C LEU A 375 18.01 -18.96 21.14
N ALA A 376 17.01 -18.94 22.03
CA ALA A 376 15.61 -19.17 21.66
C ALA A 376 15.12 -18.16 20.61
N GLN A 377 15.43 -16.86 20.80
CA GLN A 377 15.08 -15.82 19.83
C GLN A 377 15.81 -16.01 18.49
N ALA A 378 17.11 -16.32 18.51
CA ALA A 378 17.87 -16.53 17.27
C ALA A 378 17.38 -17.74 16.46
N VAL A 379 16.96 -18.81 17.13
CA VAL A 379 16.34 -19.98 16.49
C VAL A 379 15.00 -19.60 15.86
N ALA A 380 14.13 -18.91 16.60
CA ALA A 380 12.83 -18.46 16.08
C ALA A 380 12.98 -17.51 14.88
N ASP A 381 13.94 -16.57 14.94
CA ASP A 381 14.25 -15.66 13.84
C ASP A 381 14.73 -16.43 12.60
N ASN A 382 15.59 -17.43 12.77
CA ASN A 382 16.06 -18.29 11.70
C ASN A 382 14.93 -19.10 11.05
N GLU A 383 14.06 -19.72 11.85
CA GLU A 383 12.91 -20.49 11.36
C GLU A 383 11.95 -19.60 10.57
N TRP A 384 11.66 -18.40 11.07
CA TRP A 384 10.80 -17.44 10.40
C TRP A 384 11.39 -16.96 9.07
N LEU A 385 12.68 -16.61 9.05
CA LEU A 385 13.39 -16.23 7.82
C LEU A 385 13.40 -17.38 6.81
N GLN A 386 13.62 -18.61 7.26
CA GLN A 386 13.58 -19.80 6.42
C GLN A 386 12.20 -20.04 5.83
N MET A 387 11.13 -19.90 6.61
CA MET A 387 9.76 -20.00 6.11
C MET A 387 9.54 -19.01 4.96
N LEU A 388 9.91 -17.74 5.13
CA LEU A 388 9.75 -16.71 4.09
C LEU A 388 10.59 -17.03 2.85
N ALA A 389 11.85 -17.40 3.04
CA ALA A 389 12.79 -17.72 1.96
C ALA A 389 12.38 -18.98 1.18
N ASN A 390 11.91 -20.03 1.87
CA ASN A 390 11.56 -21.30 1.26
C ASN A 390 10.40 -21.16 0.28
N GLY A 391 9.35 -20.38 0.62
CA GLY A 391 8.25 -20.10 -0.29
C GLY A 391 8.72 -19.47 -1.60
N LEU A 392 9.61 -18.48 -1.50
CA LEU A 392 10.21 -17.80 -2.65
C LEU A 392 11.14 -18.74 -3.44
N GLY A 393 11.91 -19.59 -2.76
CA GLY A 393 12.78 -20.60 -3.36
C GLY A 393 12.02 -21.62 -4.20
N TRP A 394 10.88 -22.13 -3.70
CA TRP A 394 10.02 -23.04 -4.49
C TRP A 394 9.46 -22.37 -5.73
N MET A 395 9.07 -21.10 -5.66
CA MET A 395 8.60 -20.35 -6.82
C MET A 395 9.72 -20.09 -7.83
N THR A 396 10.94 -19.83 -7.36
CA THR A 396 12.13 -19.73 -8.23
C THR A 396 12.36 -21.05 -8.95
N LEU A 397 12.33 -22.18 -8.23
CA LEU A 397 12.51 -23.50 -8.82
C LEU A 397 11.46 -23.80 -9.89
N LEU A 398 10.17 -23.56 -9.58
CA LEU A 398 9.10 -23.76 -10.56
C LEU A 398 9.25 -22.83 -11.77
N GLY A 399 9.60 -21.55 -11.54
CA GLY A 399 9.90 -20.61 -12.61
C GLY A 399 11.01 -21.14 -13.53
N LEU A 400 12.13 -21.60 -12.96
CA LEU A 400 13.25 -22.18 -13.69
C LEU A 400 12.84 -23.40 -14.51
N VAL A 401 12.13 -24.34 -13.89
CA VAL A 401 11.60 -25.53 -14.58
C VAL A 401 10.69 -25.09 -15.73
N GLY A 402 9.82 -24.11 -15.52
CA GLY A 402 8.97 -23.54 -16.57
C GLY A 402 9.75 -23.01 -17.77
N PHE A 403 10.77 -22.17 -17.52
CA PHE A 403 11.63 -21.63 -18.57
C PHE A 403 12.44 -22.71 -19.29
N LEU A 404 13.03 -23.66 -18.57
CA LEU A 404 13.79 -24.77 -19.16
C LEU A 404 12.90 -25.68 -20.02
N LEU A 405 11.67 -25.98 -19.54
CA LEU A 405 10.69 -26.74 -20.31
C LEU A 405 10.32 -26.01 -21.61
N MET A 406 10.11 -24.69 -21.55
CA MET A 406 9.82 -23.87 -22.74
C MET A 406 11.03 -23.72 -23.68
N ALA A 407 12.26 -23.78 -23.16
CA ALA A 407 13.49 -23.59 -23.94
C ALA A 407 13.89 -24.86 -24.72
N PHE A 408 13.81 -26.04 -24.09
CA PHE A 408 14.48 -27.25 -24.59
C PHE A 408 13.54 -28.30 -25.22
N PHE A 409 12.22 -28.20 -25.06
CA PHE A 409 11.32 -29.29 -25.44
C PHE A 409 10.26 -28.94 -26.51
N ARG A 410 9.87 -29.94 -27.33
CA ARG A 410 8.86 -29.85 -28.41
C ARG A 410 7.42 -29.72 -27.89
N ASP A 411 6.51 -29.38 -28.81
CA ASP A 411 5.18 -28.74 -28.66
C ASP A 411 4.48 -28.95 -27.32
N TRP A 412 4.14 -30.19 -26.96
CA TRP A 412 3.36 -30.47 -25.76
C TRP A 412 4.06 -30.01 -24.47
N LYS A 413 5.38 -30.21 -24.36
CA LYS A 413 6.16 -29.85 -23.16
C LYS A 413 6.34 -28.34 -22.97
N ARG A 414 6.29 -27.55 -24.05
CA ARG A 414 6.35 -26.08 -23.95
C ARG A 414 5.08 -25.51 -23.30
N ASN A 415 3.91 -26.07 -23.63
CA ASN A 415 2.66 -25.71 -22.98
C ASN A 415 2.68 -26.06 -21.48
N TYR A 416 3.25 -27.22 -21.11
CA TYR A 416 3.50 -27.54 -19.71
C TYR A 416 4.46 -26.55 -19.05
N GLY A 417 5.52 -26.11 -19.74
CA GLY A 417 6.44 -25.10 -19.22
C GLY A 417 5.75 -23.76 -18.93
N ALA A 418 4.89 -23.28 -19.83
CA ALA A 418 4.09 -22.07 -19.61
C ALA A 418 3.06 -22.27 -18.48
N ALA A 419 2.43 -23.44 -18.38
CA ALA A 419 1.53 -23.78 -17.28
C ALA A 419 2.25 -23.80 -15.93
N VAL A 420 3.45 -24.38 -15.86
CA VAL A 420 4.30 -24.38 -14.65
C VAL A 420 4.68 -22.96 -14.26
N LEU A 421 5.07 -22.10 -15.22
CA LEU A 421 5.35 -20.69 -14.95
C LEU A 421 4.09 -19.95 -14.44
N GLY A 422 2.92 -20.25 -15.01
CA GLY A 422 1.63 -19.76 -14.52
C GLY A 422 1.31 -20.18 -13.09
N ILE A 423 1.53 -21.45 -12.75
CA ILE A 423 1.39 -21.97 -11.39
C ILE A 423 2.34 -21.25 -10.44
N ALA A 424 3.60 -21.03 -10.84
CA ALA A 424 4.57 -20.28 -10.05
C ALA A 424 4.10 -18.85 -9.78
N GLY A 425 3.55 -18.16 -10.78
CA GLY A 425 3.00 -16.81 -10.64
C GLY A 425 1.77 -16.75 -9.73
N VAL A 426 0.81 -17.67 -9.90
CA VAL A 426 -0.39 -17.76 -9.03
C VAL A 426 0.00 -18.10 -7.60
N TRP A 427 0.90 -19.06 -7.40
CA TRP A 427 1.41 -19.40 -6.08
C TRP A 427 2.15 -18.21 -5.46
N CYS A 428 2.98 -17.50 -6.22
CA CYS A 428 3.65 -16.30 -5.74
C CYS A 428 2.65 -15.25 -5.23
N GLY A 429 1.62 -14.94 -6.02
CA GLY A 429 0.56 -14.02 -5.61
C GLY A 429 -0.19 -14.50 -4.35
N TRP A 430 -0.58 -15.78 -4.30
CA TRP A 430 -1.25 -16.36 -3.15
C TRP A 430 -0.38 -16.35 -1.89
N TRP A 431 0.87 -16.79 -1.98
CA TRP A 431 1.83 -16.79 -0.88
C TRP A 431 2.10 -15.36 -0.37
N CYS A 432 2.27 -14.41 -1.29
CA CYS A 432 2.44 -13.00 -0.93
C CYS A 432 1.28 -12.50 -0.08
N LEU A 433 0.05 -12.81 -0.48
CA LEU A 433 -1.16 -12.31 0.18
C LEU A 433 -1.52 -13.07 1.46
N GLN A 434 -1.29 -14.39 1.50
CA GLN A 434 -1.75 -15.25 2.59
C GLN A 434 -0.69 -15.52 3.66
N THR A 435 0.59 -15.48 3.30
CA THR A 435 1.67 -15.84 4.22
C THR A 435 2.66 -14.70 4.36
N TYR A 436 3.36 -14.32 3.30
CA TYR A 436 4.45 -13.34 3.38
C TYR A 436 4.01 -11.99 3.94
N LEU A 437 3.02 -11.30 3.35
CA LEU A 437 2.61 -9.97 3.82
C LEU A 437 2.00 -10.00 5.25
N PRO A 438 1.11 -10.96 5.61
CA PRO A 438 0.61 -11.07 6.98
C PRO A 438 1.72 -11.29 8.01
N GLU A 439 2.64 -12.21 7.77
CA GLU A 439 3.75 -12.53 8.67
C GLU A 439 4.67 -11.32 8.86
N VAL A 440 5.05 -10.71 7.74
CA VAL A 440 5.93 -9.54 7.72
C VAL A 440 5.28 -8.31 8.33
N SER A 441 3.93 -8.23 8.31
CA SER A 441 3.19 -7.07 8.83
C SER A 441 3.48 -6.77 10.29
N VAL A 442 3.89 -7.75 11.11
CA VAL A 442 4.24 -7.54 12.52
C VAL A 442 5.40 -6.55 12.70
N HIS A 443 6.26 -6.41 11.69
CA HIS A 443 7.39 -5.47 11.73
C HIS A 443 7.04 -4.06 11.22
N TRP A 444 5.97 -3.87 10.44
CA TRP A 444 5.57 -2.53 9.91
C TRP A 444 4.25 -2.00 10.44
N SER A 445 3.41 -2.87 11.00
CA SER A 445 2.12 -2.57 11.61
C SER A 445 2.18 -2.75 13.12
N GLN A 446 1.32 -2.03 13.83
CA GLN A 446 1.10 -2.17 15.27
C GLN A 446 -0.15 -2.98 15.58
N LYS A 447 -0.82 -3.56 14.57
CA LYS A 447 -2.05 -4.33 14.74
C LYS A 447 -1.93 -5.38 15.86
N GLY A 448 -0.88 -6.21 15.85
CA GLY A 448 -0.69 -7.25 16.86
C GLY A 448 -0.55 -6.72 18.29
N MET A 449 0.10 -5.57 18.46
CA MET A 449 0.19 -4.88 19.76
C MET A 449 -1.19 -4.41 20.24
N TRP A 450 -2.00 -3.87 19.33
CA TRP A 450 -3.37 -3.45 19.62
C TRP A 450 -4.28 -4.64 19.94
N ASP A 451 -4.18 -5.72 19.16
CA ASP A 451 -4.93 -6.96 19.41
C ASP A 451 -4.56 -7.53 20.80
N ALA A 452 -3.28 -7.52 21.17
CA ALA A 452 -2.83 -7.94 22.50
C ALA A 452 -3.38 -7.05 23.63
N TYR A 453 -3.39 -5.72 23.43
CA TYR A 453 -3.99 -4.79 24.40
C TYR A 453 -5.48 -5.08 24.60
N TYR A 454 -6.28 -5.17 23.53
CA TYR A 454 -7.72 -5.43 23.63
C TYR A 454 -8.04 -6.82 24.17
N ALA A 455 -7.20 -7.82 23.89
CA ALA A 455 -7.37 -9.17 24.43
C ALA A 455 -7.14 -9.25 25.95
N HIS A 456 -6.24 -8.43 26.51
CA HIS A 456 -5.83 -8.52 27.91
C HIS A 456 -6.40 -7.42 28.81
N CYS A 457 -6.95 -6.34 28.24
CA CYS A 457 -7.55 -5.27 29.03
C CYS A 457 -8.83 -5.73 29.73
N THR A 458 -9.13 -5.11 30.86
CA THR A 458 -10.44 -5.26 31.50
C THR A 458 -11.47 -4.51 30.68
N LYS A 459 -12.54 -5.18 30.27
CA LYS A 459 -13.58 -4.60 29.40
C LYS A 459 -14.72 -4.02 30.24
N PHE A 460 -15.20 -2.85 29.85
CA PHE A 460 -16.49 -2.33 30.34
C PHE A 460 -17.63 -3.22 29.85
N GLY A 461 -18.63 -3.40 30.69
CA GLY A 461 -19.87 -4.08 30.35
C GLY A 461 -20.63 -3.39 29.22
N PRO A 462 -21.53 -4.10 28.52
CA PRO A 462 -22.34 -3.53 27.44
C PRO A 462 -23.19 -2.33 27.91
N ASP A 463 -23.65 -2.35 29.17
CA ASP A 463 -24.50 -1.33 29.78
C ASP A 463 -23.74 -0.14 30.40
N GLU A 464 -22.40 -0.20 30.46
CA GLU A 464 -21.55 0.80 31.14
C GLU A 464 -21.10 1.94 30.21
N GLN A 465 -21.87 2.24 29.17
CA GLN A 465 -21.50 3.25 28.15
C GLN A 465 -21.25 4.64 28.76
N ALA A 466 -22.10 5.08 29.68
CA ALA A 466 -21.97 6.40 30.31
C ALA A 466 -20.72 6.49 31.20
N GLU A 467 -20.31 5.37 31.81
CA GLU A 467 -19.10 5.29 32.62
C GLU A 467 -17.86 5.29 31.74
N TYR A 468 -17.88 4.54 30.64
CA TYR A 468 -16.84 4.56 29.61
C TYR A 468 -16.64 5.97 29.01
N GLU A 469 -17.72 6.70 28.71
CA GLU A 469 -17.63 8.07 28.19
C GLU A 469 -17.01 9.03 29.21
N ARG A 470 -17.42 8.94 30.49
CA ARG A 470 -16.79 9.70 31.59
C ARG A 470 -15.32 9.34 31.73
N HIS A 471 -14.99 8.07 31.62
CA HIS A 471 -13.64 7.56 31.71
C HIS A 471 -12.74 8.12 30.59
N MET A 472 -13.22 8.14 29.34
CA MET A 472 -12.51 8.75 28.22
C MET A 472 -12.32 10.26 28.38
N LEU A 473 -13.34 10.97 28.88
CA LEU A 473 -13.27 12.41 29.17
C LEU A 473 -12.14 12.77 30.14
N LEU A 474 -11.82 11.87 31.08
CA LEU A 474 -10.79 12.08 32.07
C LEU A 474 -9.38 11.74 31.58
N GLN A 475 -9.25 10.99 30.48
CA GLN A 475 -7.98 10.36 30.10
C GLN A 475 -7.42 10.85 28.77
N VAL A 476 -8.28 11.20 27.81
CA VAL A 476 -7.85 11.46 26.44
C VAL A 476 -7.84 12.96 26.17
N ASN A 477 -6.72 13.47 25.65
CA ASN A 477 -6.61 14.88 25.22
C ASN A 477 -7.54 15.24 24.05
N ARG A 478 -8.14 14.24 23.39
CA ARG A 478 -9.05 14.42 22.25
C ARG A 478 -10.06 13.28 22.20
N ILE A 479 -11.31 13.60 22.49
CA ILE A 479 -12.41 12.64 22.35
C ILE A 479 -12.77 12.54 20.87
N PRO A 480 -12.94 11.34 20.30
CA PRO A 480 -13.46 11.19 18.95
C PRO A 480 -14.82 11.91 18.85
N SER A 481 -15.06 12.67 17.79
CA SER A 481 -16.36 13.33 17.58
C SER A 481 -17.53 12.34 17.42
N LYS A 482 -17.22 11.06 17.18
CA LYS A 482 -18.18 9.94 17.07
C LYS A 482 -17.69 8.73 17.90
N PRO A 483 -17.87 8.73 19.23
CA PRO A 483 -17.43 7.64 20.10
C PRO A 483 -18.17 6.32 19.81
N ALA A 484 -19.38 6.37 19.24
CA ALA A 484 -20.11 5.18 18.80
C ALA A 484 -19.54 4.54 17.51
N MET A 485 -18.73 5.26 16.74
CA MET A 485 -18.08 4.74 15.52
C MET A 485 -16.80 3.95 15.86
N PHE A 486 -16.29 4.11 17.08
CA PHE A 486 -15.06 3.48 17.56
C PHE A 486 -15.14 3.28 19.08
N PRO A 487 -15.33 2.03 19.56
CA PRO A 487 -14.23 1.09 19.47
C PRO A 487 -14.65 -0.34 19.09
N ARG A 488 -13.68 -1.18 18.71
CA ARG A 488 -13.89 -2.63 18.66
C ARG A 488 -14.20 -3.18 20.06
N GLU A 489 -13.56 -2.65 21.11
CA GLU A 489 -13.76 -3.02 22.53
C GLU A 489 -13.48 -1.86 23.50
N ARG A 490 -14.17 -1.81 24.66
CA ARG A 490 -14.11 -0.73 25.65
C ARG A 490 -13.21 -1.13 26.83
N CYS A 491 -11.97 -0.64 26.90
CA CYS A 491 -11.02 -0.98 27.98
C CYS A 491 -11.08 0.01 29.16
N VAL A 492 -10.91 -0.51 30.39
CA VAL A 492 -10.81 0.27 31.64
C VAL A 492 -9.39 0.80 31.87
N GLU A 493 -8.35 0.04 31.53
CA GLU A 493 -6.98 0.50 31.70
C GLU A 493 -6.55 1.39 30.52
N PRO A 494 -6.04 2.61 30.78
CA PRO A 494 -5.55 3.47 29.71
C PRO A 494 -4.27 2.90 29.11
N ILE A 495 -4.00 3.32 27.87
CA ILE A 495 -2.75 3.02 27.18
C ILE A 495 -1.95 4.27 26.87
N VAL A 496 -0.68 4.25 27.29
CA VAL A 496 0.27 5.37 27.16
C VAL A 496 1.26 5.10 26.03
N ALA A 497 1.42 6.06 25.13
CA ALA A 497 2.47 6.07 24.12
C ALA A 497 3.70 6.80 24.63
N PHE A 498 4.64 6.08 25.24
CA PHE A 498 5.82 6.66 25.87
C PHE A 498 6.91 6.99 24.86
N ARG A 499 7.38 8.24 24.88
CA ARG A 499 8.45 8.78 24.01
C ARG A 499 8.22 8.54 22.52
N THR A 500 6.97 8.31 22.14
CA THR A 500 6.60 7.97 20.77
C THR A 500 5.77 9.12 20.23
N ASN A 501 6.24 9.78 19.15
CA ASN A 501 5.49 10.83 18.48
C ASN A 501 4.31 10.19 17.74
N TRP A 502 3.20 10.02 18.47
CA TRP A 502 2.05 9.25 18.02
C TRP A 502 1.27 10.01 16.95
N ARG A 503 1.59 9.72 15.68
CA ARG A 503 0.89 10.28 14.51
C ARG A 503 0.45 9.22 13.49
N GLY A 504 0.83 7.95 13.65
CA GLY A 504 0.53 6.86 12.72
C GLY A 504 -0.30 5.75 13.37
N GLU A 505 -1.19 5.11 12.59
CA GLU A 505 -2.02 3.97 13.00
C GLU A 505 -2.98 4.19 14.19
N ALA A 506 -3.30 5.46 14.50
CA ALA A 506 -4.33 5.83 15.47
C ALA A 506 -5.76 5.36 15.12
N PHE A 507 -5.94 4.65 14.01
CA PHE A 507 -7.18 3.95 13.69
C PHE A 507 -7.45 2.81 14.68
N TYR A 508 -6.43 2.04 15.06
CA TYR A 508 -6.62 0.89 15.95
C TYR A 508 -7.06 1.32 17.36
N SER A 509 -6.59 2.48 17.81
CA SER A 509 -6.97 3.09 19.09
C SER A 509 -8.00 4.20 18.98
N ALA A 510 -8.50 4.52 17.78
CA ALA A 510 -9.39 5.67 17.57
C ALA A 510 -8.89 7.02 18.14
N ASN A 511 -7.57 7.22 18.25
CA ASN A 511 -6.93 8.34 18.94
C ASN A 511 -7.16 8.41 20.47
N THR A 512 -7.54 7.31 21.13
CA THR A 512 -7.67 7.26 22.61
C THR A 512 -6.33 7.08 23.35
N VAL A 513 -5.26 6.80 22.62
CA VAL A 513 -3.89 6.74 23.15
C VAL A 513 -3.51 8.05 23.81
N ILE A 514 -2.87 7.95 24.99
CA ILE A 514 -2.34 9.10 25.73
C ILE A 514 -0.88 9.30 25.32
N PRO A 515 -0.53 10.37 24.57
CA PRO A 515 0.83 10.61 24.14
C PRO A 515 1.68 11.23 25.26
N THR A 516 2.77 10.56 25.65
CA THR A 516 3.80 11.12 26.55
C THR A 516 5.10 11.30 25.77
N ILE A 517 5.14 12.35 24.95
CA ILE A 517 6.23 12.63 23.98
C ILE A 517 7.56 12.89 24.69
N GLU A 518 7.51 13.40 25.91
CA GLU A 518 8.66 13.66 26.78
C GLU A 518 8.49 12.90 28.09
N THR A 519 9.59 12.46 28.69
CA THR A 519 9.61 11.68 29.95
C THR A 519 8.89 12.41 31.08
N LYS A 520 9.02 13.74 31.14
CA LYS A 520 8.37 14.61 32.14
C LYS A 520 6.84 14.54 32.16
N TYR A 521 6.20 14.07 31.07
CA TYR A 521 4.74 13.95 31.01
C TYR A 521 4.21 12.65 31.62
N LEU A 522 5.07 11.70 32.00
CA LEU A 522 4.64 10.46 32.63
C LEU A 522 4.15 10.70 34.07
N GLU A 523 4.88 11.50 34.86
CA GLU A 523 4.50 11.78 36.26
C GLU A 523 3.13 12.49 36.40
N PRO A 524 2.81 13.55 35.61
CA PRO A 524 1.47 14.13 35.60
C PRO A 524 0.37 13.13 35.30
N PHE A 525 0.60 12.22 34.33
CA PHE A 525 -0.35 11.16 34.01
C PHE A 525 -0.59 10.23 35.20
N LEU A 526 0.47 9.76 35.88
CA LEU A 526 0.35 8.88 37.03
C LEU A 526 -0.43 9.53 38.18
N LYS A 527 -0.19 10.82 38.44
CA LYS A 527 -0.95 11.60 39.43
C LYS A 527 -2.43 11.71 39.09
N GLN A 528 -2.77 11.85 37.81
CA GLN A 528 -4.15 11.95 37.33
C GLN A 528 -4.88 10.61 37.31
N TRP A 529 -4.21 9.54 36.88
CA TRP A 529 -4.81 8.20 36.77
C TRP A 529 -4.97 7.52 38.14
N GLY A 530 -3.95 7.66 38.99
CA GLY A 530 -3.79 6.97 40.26
C GLY A 530 -2.48 6.19 40.26
N ASN A 531 -1.60 6.52 41.21
CA ASN A 531 -0.22 6.01 41.27
C ASN A 531 -0.07 4.48 41.39
N ASP A 532 -1.12 3.77 41.79
CA ASP A 532 -1.12 2.32 42.00
C ASP A 532 -2.07 1.56 41.05
N LYS A 533 -2.79 2.26 40.15
CA LYS A 533 -3.71 1.60 39.23
C LYS A 533 -2.96 0.98 38.05
N PRO A 534 -3.38 -0.20 37.56
CA PRO A 534 -2.79 -0.80 36.38
C PRO A 534 -3.01 0.09 35.16
N PHE A 535 -2.02 0.13 34.28
CA PHE A 535 -2.13 0.76 32.97
C PHE A 535 -1.23 0.07 31.95
N TYR A 536 -1.54 0.27 30.68
CA TYR A 536 -0.73 -0.22 29.59
C TYR A 536 0.19 0.89 29.09
N LEU A 537 1.40 0.53 28.70
CA LEU A 537 2.35 1.45 28.13
C LEU A 537 3.08 0.76 26.98
N PHE A 538 3.18 1.43 25.84
CA PHE A 538 4.02 0.97 24.75
C PHE A 538 5.13 1.97 24.43
N THR A 539 6.29 1.43 24.06
CA THR A 539 7.51 2.17 23.71
C THR A 539 8.39 1.35 22.78
N GLU A 540 9.54 1.90 22.37
CA GLU A 540 10.59 1.14 21.69
C GLU A 540 11.37 0.28 22.70
N LYS A 541 11.72 -0.97 22.34
CA LYS A 541 12.42 -1.92 23.23
C LYS A 541 13.70 -1.33 23.83
N SER A 542 14.49 -0.63 23.02
CA SER A 542 15.76 0.01 23.43
C SER A 542 15.58 1.07 24.54
N ARG A 543 14.36 1.57 24.74
CA ARG A 543 14.02 2.63 25.70
C ARG A 543 13.51 2.11 27.03
N VAL A 544 13.24 0.82 27.16
CA VAL A 544 12.68 0.25 28.39
C VAL A 544 13.64 0.48 29.57
N LYS A 545 14.87 -0.02 29.45
CA LYS A 545 15.89 0.13 30.51
C LYS A 545 16.52 1.52 30.55
N SER A 546 16.68 2.17 29.39
CA SER A 546 17.44 3.43 29.28
C SER A 546 16.63 4.68 29.61
N GLU A 547 15.32 4.69 29.34
CA GLU A 547 14.47 5.88 29.51
C GLU A 547 13.24 5.64 30.39
N LEU A 548 12.52 4.52 30.21
CA LEU A 548 11.29 4.24 30.94
C LEU A 548 11.57 3.92 32.41
N GLU A 549 12.43 2.94 32.67
CA GLU A 549 12.74 2.45 34.02
C GLU A 549 13.32 3.53 34.95
N PRO A 550 14.21 4.44 34.51
CA PRO A 550 14.63 5.58 35.30
C PRO A 550 13.49 6.57 35.62
N THR A 551 12.53 6.72 34.70
CA THR A 551 11.41 7.67 34.81
C THR A 551 10.29 7.15 35.70
N LEU A 552 10.15 5.83 35.86
CA LEU A 552 9.14 5.23 36.72
C LEU A 552 9.39 5.56 38.21
N PRO A 553 8.34 5.84 39.01
CA PRO A 553 8.45 5.95 40.45
C PRO A 553 9.08 4.71 41.07
N LYS A 554 9.80 4.87 42.20
CA LYS A 554 10.52 3.77 42.88
C LYS A 554 9.67 2.51 43.11
N HIS A 555 8.37 2.69 43.41
CA HIS A 555 7.45 1.57 43.68
C HIS A 555 6.96 0.85 42.42
N LEU A 556 7.19 1.37 41.21
CA LEU A 556 6.83 0.73 39.94
C LEU A 556 8.06 0.27 39.14
N LYS A 557 9.28 0.56 39.60
CA LYS A 557 10.50 0.09 38.94
C LYS A 557 10.56 -1.43 38.95
N GLY A 558 10.79 -2.01 37.78
CA GLY A 558 10.76 -3.46 37.58
C GLY A 558 9.37 -4.10 37.70
N GLN A 559 8.29 -3.34 37.98
CA GLN A 559 6.93 -3.87 38.18
C GLN A 559 6.10 -3.78 36.91
N TYR A 560 6.55 -4.48 35.88
CA TYR A 560 5.85 -4.55 34.60
C TYR A 560 6.00 -5.92 33.93
N GLU A 561 4.94 -6.34 33.27
CA GLU A 561 4.86 -7.58 32.49
C GLU A 561 4.88 -7.25 31.00
N THR A 562 5.65 -7.99 30.20
CA THR A 562 5.62 -7.84 28.74
C THR A 562 4.42 -8.57 28.15
N VAL A 563 3.40 -7.83 27.75
CA VAL A 563 2.17 -8.37 27.14
C VAL A 563 2.32 -8.59 25.64
N PHE A 564 3.20 -7.80 24.99
CA PHE A 564 3.55 -7.98 23.60
C PHE A 564 5.00 -7.57 23.38
N GLY A 565 5.83 -8.51 22.92
CA GLY A 565 7.26 -8.28 22.68
C GLY A 565 7.80 -8.94 21.42
N HIS A 566 6.97 -9.62 20.62
CA HIS A 566 7.43 -10.33 19.42
C HIS A 566 7.86 -9.39 18.28
N ASN A 567 7.43 -8.12 18.30
CA ASN A 567 7.91 -7.11 17.34
C ASN A 567 9.33 -6.68 17.72
N LEU A 568 10.25 -6.64 16.74
CA LEU A 568 11.62 -6.18 16.97
C LEU A 568 11.68 -4.74 17.52
N LYS A 569 10.72 -3.89 17.14
CA LYS A 569 10.78 -2.47 17.47
C LYS A 569 9.99 -2.08 18.73
N PHE A 570 8.73 -2.51 18.82
CA PHE A 570 7.80 -2.05 19.85
C PHE A 570 7.55 -3.13 20.90
N VAL A 571 7.36 -2.68 22.14
CA VAL A 571 6.93 -3.51 23.26
C VAL A 571 5.70 -2.90 23.91
N LEU A 572 4.75 -3.75 24.30
CA LEU A 572 3.63 -3.41 25.16
C LEU A 572 3.89 -3.99 26.54
N LEU A 573 3.84 -3.12 27.54
CA LEU A 573 4.02 -3.44 28.93
C LEU A 573 2.70 -3.20 29.67
N ARG A 574 2.34 -4.11 30.57
CA ARG A 574 1.33 -3.87 31.60
C ARG A 574 2.07 -3.49 32.87
N ILE A 575 1.89 -2.25 33.31
CA ILE A 575 2.51 -1.72 34.52
C ILE A 575 1.51 -1.89 35.65
N GLU A 576 1.88 -2.70 36.64
CA GLU A 576 1.01 -3.05 37.76
C GLU A 576 1.83 -3.47 38.97
N LYS A 577 1.38 -3.07 40.15
CA LYS A 577 2.10 -3.35 41.39
C LYS A 577 2.17 -4.86 41.66
N GLY A 578 3.36 -5.39 41.92
CA GLY A 578 3.57 -6.81 42.20
C GLY A 578 3.65 -7.73 40.97
N LYS A 579 3.58 -7.19 39.74
CA LYS A 579 3.76 -7.92 38.48
C LYS A 579 5.20 -7.88 37.93
N GLY A 580 6.19 -7.58 38.77
CA GLY A 580 7.57 -7.55 38.32
C GLY A 580 8.10 -8.93 37.99
N ALA A 581 9.08 -9.00 37.08
CA ALA A 581 9.88 -10.22 36.94
C ALA A 581 10.57 -10.50 38.29
N GLU A 582 10.29 -11.65 38.90
CA GLU A 582 11.09 -12.13 40.02
C GLU A 582 12.55 -12.30 39.54
N PRO A 583 13.54 -11.78 40.27
CA PRO A 583 14.93 -12.12 40.00
C PRO A 583 15.19 -13.55 40.49
N GLY A 584 15.25 -14.50 39.56
CA GLY A 584 15.95 -15.79 39.75
C GLY A 584 15.06 -17.02 39.98
N ASP A 585 14.90 -17.81 38.91
CA ASP A 585 14.90 -19.28 39.00
C ASP A 585 16.22 -19.79 38.35
N GLU A 586 17.32 -19.14 38.71
CA GLU A 586 18.67 -19.71 38.65
C GLU A 586 19.14 -19.86 40.11
N ASP A 587 19.69 -21.03 40.42
CA ASP A 587 20.24 -21.50 41.70
C ASP A 587 19.25 -22.10 42.71
N GLY A 588 19.08 -23.43 42.59
CA GLY A 588 18.62 -24.29 43.69
C GLY A 588 19.62 -24.31 44.85
N PRO A 589 19.19 -24.71 46.06
CA PRO A 589 19.96 -24.51 47.29
C PRO A 589 21.18 -25.45 47.32
N VAL A 590 22.37 -24.87 47.42
CA VAL A 590 23.58 -25.60 47.81
C VAL A 590 23.58 -25.70 49.33
N GLU A 591 23.37 -26.91 49.84
CA GLU A 591 23.57 -27.27 51.23
C GLU A 591 25.06 -27.09 51.62
N ASP A 592 25.29 -26.34 52.69
CA ASP A 592 26.55 -26.25 53.42
C ASP A 592 26.98 -27.65 53.91
N SER A 593 28.21 -28.06 53.57
CA SER A 593 28.91 -29.17 54.21
C SER A 593 30.35 -28.74 54.55
N PRO A 594 30.83 -28.95 55.78
CA PRO A 594 32.08 -28.36 56.24
C PRO A 594 33.32 -29.22 55.95
N GLY A 595 34.38 -28.56 55.49
CA GLY A 595 35.78 -28.92 55.78
C GLY A 595 36.48 -29.88 54.82
N GLU A 596 37.55 -29.41 54.17
CA GLU A 596 38.92 -29.85 54.49
C GLU A 596 39.99 -28.98 53.81
N VAL A 597 41.06 -28.75 54.56
CA VAL A 597 42.23 -27.93 54.23
C VAL A 597 43.34 -28.83 53.67
N SER A 598 43.94 -28.45 52.54
CA SER A 598 45.37 -28.64 52.13
C SER A 598 45.46 -28.33 50.63
N GLY A 599 46.49 -27.72 50.03
CA GLY A 599 47.82 -27.30 50.44
C GLY A 599 48.74 -27.42 49.20
N GLY A 600 49.39 -26.31 48.81
CA GLY A 600 50.49 -26.26 47.81
C GLY A 600 50.05 -26.31 46.33
N GLY A 601 50.65 -25.62 45.37
CA GLY A 601 51.91 -24.88 45.32
C GLY A 601 52.38 -24.85 43.85
N GLU A 602 52.87 -23.69 43.42
CA GLU A 602 53.46 -23.30 42.12
C GLU A 602 52.52 -23.03 40.93
#